data_AF-A0A6P2VBI1-F1
#
_entry.id   AF-A0A6P2VBI1-F1
#
_cell.length_a   1.000
_cell.length_b   1.000
_cell.length_c   1.000
_cell.angle_alpha   90.00
_cell.angle_beta   90.00
_cell.angle_gamma   90.00
#
_symmetry.space_group_name_H-M   'P 1'
#
loop_
_entity.id
_entity.type
_entity.pdbx_description
1 polymer ?
#
loop_
_entity_poly.entity_id
_entity_poly.type
_entity_poly.pdbx_seq_one_letter_code
_entity_poly.pdbx_strand_id
1 'polypeptide(L)'
;MPDFTEFQHALEAVRVQLGRYSVTLVTTDAENNPCQIGSGTCVDLGGRRGIFTAAHVVLDAPVNCISVILPERAGLNSFVRSVHLEGGREEDVGRAADPIDVAFLELSEEGIQVLSSFKQFLNLDRIESGVAYRERPFMVYGTPSALVSQEAIARKELPVIPICYATEATQQRPAGTTMADHIVLEYPQLGNIWGATGRELDVTREPEATLLRDPRGISGGGIWTMRSVDSPIWSPESAVLVGIETGWRPVSRLIVGNQIQHAIAVADKPVRGTQ
;
A
#
# COMPACT_ATOMS: atom_id res chain seq x y z
N MET A 1 24.15 -7.24 -18.11
CA MET A 1 23.52 -6.78 -16.86
C MET A 1 23.44 -5.27 -16.93
N PRO A 2 22.27 -4.66 -16.69
CA PRO A 2 22.17 -3.21 -16.61
C PRO A 2 23.19 -2.67 -15.60
N ASP A 3 23.68 -1.45 -15.85
CA ASP A 3 24.56 -0.77 -14.90
C ASP A 3 23.84 -0.62 -13.56
N PHE A 4 24.50 -0.99 -12.46
CA PHE A 4 23.94 -0.89 -11.12
C PHE A 4 23.54 0.55 -10.81
N THR A 5 24.29 1.53 -11.31
CA THR A 5 23.96 2.95 -11.18
C THR A 5 22.69 3.33 -11.95
N GLU A 6 22.50 2.80 -13.16
CA GLU A 6 21.28 3.00 -13.95
C GLU A 6 20.06 2.41 -13.24
N PHE A 7 20.19 1.22 -12.67
CA PHE A 7 19.14 0.60 -11.85
C PHE A 7 18.79 1.43 -10.62
N GLN A 8 19.79 1.96 -9.91
CA GLN A 8 19.55 2.81 -8.73
C GLN A 8 18.84 4.11 -9.09
N HIS A 9 19.25 4.81 -10.15
CA HIS A 9 18.57 6.01 -10.61
C HIS A 9 17.13 5.72 -11.06
N ALA A 10 16.92 4.60 -11.76
CA ALA A 10 15.61 4.17 -12.19
C ALA A 10 14.69 3.94 -10.97
N LEU A 11 15.20 3.25 -9.96
CA LEU A 11 14.47 2.95 -8.74
C LEU A 11 14.15 4.21 -7.93
N GLU A 12 15.09 5.16 -7.83
CA GLU A 12 14.88 6.44 -7.17
C GLU A 12 13.74 7.23 -7.84
N ALA A 13 13.78 7.36 -9.15
CA ALA A 13 12.78 8.11 -9.88
C ALA A 13 11.41 7.42 -9.85
N VAL A 14 11.35 6.07 -9.89
CA VAL A 14 10.09 5.35 -9.64
C VAL A 14 9.59 5.59 -8.23
N ARG A 15 10.43 5.47 -7.20
CA ARG A 15 10.05 5.71 -5.80
C ARG A 15 9.43 7.09 -5.60
N VAL A 16 10.02 8.15 -6.17
CA VAL A 16 9.45 9.50 -6.14
C VAL A 16 8.09 9.54 -6.82
N GLN A 17 7.97 8.89 -7.98
CA GLN A 17 6.70 8.80 -8.72
C GLN A 17 5.62 8.06 -7.93
N LEU A 18 5.93 6.92 -7.30
CA LEU A 18 4.98 6.15 -6.49
C LEU A 18 4.46 6.94 -5.29
N GLY A 19 5.34 7.72 -4.63
CA GLY A 19 4.96 8.58 -3.51
C GLY A 19 3.90 9.64 -3.83
N ARG A 20 3.66 9.95 -5.12
CA ARG A 20 2.58 10.84 -5.56
C ARG A 20 1.20 10.21 -5.42
N TYR A 21 1.10 8.89 -5.50
CA TYR A 21 -0.16 8.14 -5.41
C TYR A 21 -0.37 7.52 -4.03
N SER A 22 0.73 7.23 -3.31
CA SER A 22 0.66 6.56 -2.02
C SER A 22 0.26 7.50 -0.87
N VAL A 23 -0.57 7.00 0.03
CA VAL A 23 -1.01 7.68 1.25
C VAL A 23 -0.84 6.78 2.47
N THR A 24 -0.75 7.39 3.65
CA THR A 24 -0.85 6.67 4.92
C THR A 24 -2.26 6.81 5.46
N LEU A 25 -2.83 5.71 5.92
CA LEU A 25 -4.12 5.64 6.56
C LEU A 25 -3.93 5.44 8.06
N VAL A 26 -4.79 6.10 8.84
CA VAL A 26 -4.84 5.92 10.29
C VAL A 26 -6.29 5.76 10.69
N THR A 27 -6.59 4.68 11.40
CA THR A 27 -7.90 4.51 12.05
C THR A 27 -7.83 4.95 13.49
N THR A 28 -8.95 5.40 14.04
CA THR A 28 -9.04 5.88 15.41
C THR A 28 -10.16 5.19 16.19
N ASP A 29 -10.00 5.11 17.51
CA ASP A 29 -11.09 4.74 18.42
C ASP A 29 -12.12 5.87 18.58
N ALA A 30 -13.12 5.65 19.44
CA ALA A 30 -14.15 6.62 19.77
C ALA A 30 -13.61 7.88 20.47
N GLU A 31 -12.47 7.74 21.16
CA GLU A 31 -11.72 8.82 21.82
C GLU A 31 -10.74 9.53 20.87
N ASN A 32 -10.78 9.19 19.58
CA ASN A 32 -9.95 9.76 18.52
C ASN A 32 -8.45 9.51 18.74
N ASN A 33 -8.09 8.38 19.36
CA ASN A 33 -6.71 7.91 19.47
C ASN A 33 -6.38 7.00 18.28
N PRO A 34 -5.20 7.14 17.65
CA PRO A 34 -4.78 6.24 16.58
C PRO A 34 -4.70 4.78 17.06
N CYS A 35 -5.39 3.88 16.38
CA CYS A 35 -5.42 2.44 16.69
C CYS A 35 -4.64 1.61 15.68
N GLN A 36 -4.78 1.94 14.40
CA GLN A 36 -4.14 1.21 13.32
C GLN A 36 -3.51 2.19 12.34
N ILE A 37 -2.36 1.79 11.82
CA ILE A 37 -1.68 2.47 10.72
C ILE A 37 -1.71 1.51 9.55
N GLY A 38 -2.07 2.01 8.38
CA GLY A 38 -2.02 1.28 7.13
C GLY A 38 -1.58 2.19 6.00
N SER A 39 -1.59 1.64 4.80
CA SER A 39 -1.18 2.32 3.58
C SER A 39 -2.32 2.28 2.56
N GLY A 40 -2.24 3.14 1.55
CA GLY A 40 -3.19 3.11 0.45
C GLY A 40 -2.65 3.77 -0.80
N THR A 41 -3.33 3.54 -1.91
CA THR A 41 -3.01 4.14 -3.21
C THR A 41 -4.21 4.92 -3.75
N CYS A 42 -4.04 6.22 -4.02
CA CYS A 42 -5.04 7.08 -4.64
C CYS A 42 -5.29 6.68 -6.10
N VAL A 43 -6.56 6.46 -6.46
CA VAL A 43 -6.98 6.02 -7.80
C VAL A 43 -8.17 6.83 -8.33
N ASP A 44 -8.24 6.97 -9.66
CA ASP A 44 -9.37 7.53 -10.39
C ASP A 44 -9.97 6.46 -11.31
N LEU A 45 -11.13 5.92 -10.91
CA LEU A 45 -11.87 4.88 -11.63
C LEU A 45 -12.97 5.52 -12.48
N GLY A 46 -12.57 6.30 -13.49
CA GLY A 46 -13.53 6.94 -14.41
C GLY A 46 -14.37 8.03 -13.74
N GLY A 47 -13.74 8.87 -12.92
CA GLY A 47 -14.38 9.95 -12.15
C GLY A 47 -14.69 9.57 -10.70
N ARG A 48 -14.68 8.27 -10.37
CA ARG A 48 -14.80 7.80 -8.99
C ARG A 48 -13.43 7.77 -8.34
N ARG A 49 -13.15 8.77 -7.51
CA ARG A 49 -11.86 8.93 -6.84
C ARG A 49 -11.88 8.35 -5.44
N GLY A 50 -10.86 7.56 -5.15
CA GLY A 50 -10.76 6.89 -3.86
C GLY A 50 -9.35 6.40 -3.57
N ILE A 51 -9.25 5.55 -2.55
CA ILE A 51 -8.00 4.94 -2.10
C ILE A 51 -8.21 3.43 -2.07
N PHE A 52 -7.36 2.68 -2.77
CA PHE A 52 -7.24 1.24 -2.57
C PHE A 52 -6.35 0.95 -1.35
N THR A 53 -6.77 0.00 -0.53
CA THR A 53 -6.05 -0.45 0.67
C THR A 53 -6.41 -1.91 0.99
N ALA A 54 -5.82 -2.49 2.04
CA ALA A 54 -6.20 -3.80 2.55
C ALA A 54 -7.48 -3.66 3.39
N ALA A 55 -8.38 -4.64 3.32
CA ALA A 55 -9.65 -4.56 4.06
C ALA A 55 -9.44 -4.54 5.57
N HIS A 56 -8.52 -5.36 6.10
CA HIS A 56 -8.21 -5.41 7.53
C HIS A 56 -7.70 -4.07 8.10
N VAL A 57 -7.25 -3.13 7.26
CA VAL A 57 -6.82 -1.79 7.69
C VAL A 57 -8.00 -0.95 8.17
N VAL A 58 -9.19 -1.18 7.62
CA VAL A 58 -10.37 -0.33 7.81
C VAL A 58 -11.61 -1.10 8.27
N LEU A 59 -11.52 -2.42 8.40
CA LEU A 59 -12.66 -3.32 8.59
C LEU A 59 -13.54 -2.93 9.79
N ASP A 60 -12.90 -2.59 10.90
CA ASP A 60 -13.56 -2.30 12.18
C ASP A 60 -13.68 -0.81 12.48
N ALA A 61 -13.24 0.04 11.56
CA ALA A 61 -13.25 1.48 11.74
C ALA A 61 -14.50 2.10 11.12
N PRO A 62 -15.30 2.88 11.88
CA PRO A 62 -16.32 3.75 11.31
C PRO A 62 -15.72 4.68 10.26
N VAL A 63 -16.50 5.03 9.22
CA VAL A 63 -16.03 5.89 8.11
C VAL A 63 -15.42 7.22 8.61
N ASN A 64 -16.02 7.81 9.64
CA ASN A 64 -15.57 9.06 10.25
C ASN A 64 -14.32 8.91 11.14
N CYS A 65 -13.87 7.69 11.39
CA CYS A 65 -12.66 7.35 12.15
C CYS A 65 -11.48 6.96 11.24
N ILE A 66 -11.62 7.09 9.92
CA ILE A 66 -10.55 6.82 8.94
C ILE A 66 -9.95 8.14 8.46
N SER A 67 -8.69 8.37 8.81
CA SER A 67 -7.91 9.55 8.46
C SER A 67 -6.85 9.25 7.40
N VAL A 68 -6.62 10.22 6.51
CA VAL A 68 -5.50 10.20 5.57
C VAL A 68 -4.42 11.16 6.04
N ILE A 69 -3.21 10.67 6.32
CA ILE A 69 -2.14 11.53 6.83
C ILE A 69 -1.56 12.39 5.71
N LEU A 70 -1.51 13.70 5.94
CA LEU A 70 -0.96 14.70 5.02
C LEU A 70 0.24 15.40 5.68
N PRO A 71 1.38 15.58 4.98
CA PRO A 71 2.60 16.14 5.59
C PRO A 71 2.45 17.53 6.20
N GLU A 72 1.57 18.37 5.63
CA GLU A 72 1.46 19.80 5.98
C GLU A 72 0.21 20.13 6.80
N ARG A 73 -0.63 19.14 7.13
CA ARG A 73 -1.81 19.35 7.96
C ARG A 73 -1.64 18.63 9.30
N ALA A 74 -1.68 19.41 10.36
CA ALA A 74 -1.85 18.88 11.71
C ALA A 74 -3.28 18.35 11.88
N GLY A 75 -3.39 17.17 12.50
CA GLY A 75 -4.67 16.60 12.92
C GLY A 75 -5.26 15.53 12.00
N LEU A 76 -6.20 14.80 12.59
CA LEU A 76 -6.97 13.73 11.96
C LEU A 76 -8.10 14.33 11.12
N ASN A 77 -8.46 13.67 10.03
CA ASN A 77 -9.47 14.13 9.07
C ASN A 77 -10.46 13.01 8.74
N SER A 78 -11.58 13.36 8.13
CA SER A 78 -12.54 12.40 7.59
C SER A 78 -12.86 12.80 6.15
N PHE A 79 -12.02 12.32 5.23
CA PHE A 79 -12.22 12.51 3.80
C PHE A 79 -12.93 11.33 3.14
N VAL A 80 -13.09 10.22 3.86
CA VAL A 80 -13.76 9.04 3.35
C VAL A 80 -15.27 9.26 3.40
N ARG A 81 -15.94 9.08 2.27
CA ARG A 81 -17.39 9.13 2.13
C ARG A 81 -18.02 7.77 2.37
N SER A 82 -17.40 6.71 1.85
CA SER A 82 -17.89 5.34 1.98
C SER A 82 -16.74 4.34 1.89
N VAL A 83 -16.97 3.16 2.49
CA VAL A 83 -16.04 2.04 2.48
C VAL A 83 -16.69 0.87 1.75
N HIS A 84 -15.99 0.36 0.75
CA HIS A 84 -16.32 -0.87 0.04
C HIS A 84 -15.21 -1.86 0.35
N LEU A 85 -15.53 -3.08 0.77
CA LEU A 85 -14.50 -4.07 1.12
C LEU A 85 -14.91 -5.48 0.76
N GLU A 86 -13.91 -6.34 0.62
CA GLU A 86 -14.05 -7.78 0.53
C GLU A 86 -12.99 -8.43 1.42
N GLY A 87 -13.49 -9.26 2.35
CA GLY A 87 -12.70 -9.97 3.36
C GLY A 87 -12.07 -9.10 4.45
N GLY A 88 -10.86 -9.49 4.86
CA GLY A 88 -10.02 -8.74 5.81
C GLY A 88 -10.18 -9.13 7.27
N ARG A 89 -10.91 -10.20 7.60
CA ARG A 89 -10.93 -10.72 8.97
C ARG A 89 -9.63 -11.45 9.24
N GLU A 90 -8.85 -11.03 10.26
CA GLU A 90 -7.55 -11.64 10.57
C GLU A 90 -7.61 -13.16 10.72
N GLU A 91 -8.71 -13.68 11.29
CA GLU A 91 -8.96 -15.11 11.43
C GLU A 91 -9.13 -15.82 10.09
N ASP A 92 -9.44 -15.11 9.02
CA ASP A 92 -9.67 -15.65 7.69
C ASP A 92 -8.59 -15.29 6.66
N VAL A 93 -7.70 -14.32 6.94
CA VAL A 93 -6.62 -13.87 6.03
C VAL A 93 -5.69 -15.03 5.64
N GLY A 94 -5.78 -15.47 4.39
CA GLY A 94 -5.00 -16.59 3.86
C GLY A 94 -5.50 -17.96 4.33
N ARG A 95 -6.73 -18.05 4.83
CA ARG A 95 -7.49 -19.30 4.80
C ARG A 95 -8.18 -19.43 3.45
N ALA A 96 -8.49 -20.66 3.05
CA ALA A 96 -9.26 -20.91 1.84
C ALA A 96 -10.66 -20.23 1.83
N ALA A 97 -11.14 -19.78 3.00
CA ALA A 97 -12.46 -19.17 3.17
C ALA A 97 -12.49 -17.66 2.89
N ASP A 98 -11.37 -16.94 3.01
CA ASP A 98 -11.30 -15.49 2.74
C ASP A 98 -10.00 -15.12 2.01
N PRO A 99 -9.91 -15.43 0.70
CA PRO A 99 -8.69 -15.24 -0.06
C PRO A 99 -8.42 -13.77 -0.43
N ILE A 100 -9.40 -12.88 -0.23
CA ILE A 100 -9.34 -11.49 -0.69
C ILE A 100 -9.37 -10.57 0.52
N ASP A 101 -8.43 -9.63 0.60
CA ASP A 101 -8.33 -8.66 1.68
C ASP A 101 -8.11 -7.26 1.10
N VAL A 102 -9.14 -6.71 0.45
CA VAL A 102 -9.03 -5.42 -0.25
C VAL A 102 -10.22 -4.52 0.04
N ALA A 103 -9.95 -3.22 0.12
CA ALA A 103 -10.96 -2.19 0.26
C ALA A 103 -10.74 -1.02 -0.70
N PHE A 104 -11.85 -0.38 -1.06
CA PHE A 104 -11.91 0.90 -1.74
C PHE A 104 -12.59 1.93 -0.84
N LEU A 105 -11.83 2.95 -0.48
CA LEU A 105 -12.30 4.10 0.29
C LEU A 105 -12.69 5.20 -0.69
N GLU A 106 -13.98 5.37 -0.93
CA GLU A 106 -14.45 6.44 -1.80
C GLU A 106 -14.34 7.78 -1.06
N LEU A 107 -13.77 8.79 -1.71
CA LEU A 107 -13.54 10.09 -1.08
C LEU A 107 -14.74 11.03 -1.25
N SER A 108 -14.90 11.95 -0.30
CA SER A 108 -15.76 13.11 -0.45
C SER A 108 -15.16 14.13 -1.42
N GLU A 109 -15.98 15.03 -1.96
CA GLU A 109 -15.50 16.12 -2.84
C GLU A 109 -14.44 17.00 -2.14
N GLU A 110 -14.65 17.30 -0.86
CA GLU A 110 -13.66 18.00 -0.04
C GLU A 110 -12.35 17.22 0.05
N GLY A 111 -12.45 15.90 0.32
CA GLY A 111 -11.31 15.00 0.36
C GLY A 111 -10.51 15.00 -0.93
N ILE A 112 -11.20 14.93 -2.08
CA ILE A 112 -10.59 15.00 -3.41
C ILE A 112 -9.87 16.34 -3.60
N GLN A 113 -10.53 17.46 -3.28
CA GLN A 113 -9.97 18.80 -3.44
C GLN A 113 -8.69 18.96 -2.60
N VAL A 114 -8.73 18.54 -1.33
CA VAL A 114 -7.58 18.62 -0.43
C VAL A 114 -6.46 17.70 -0.89
N LEU A 115 -6.74 16.41 -1.14
CA LEU A 115 -5.73 15.44 -1.56
C LEU A 115 -5.07 15.82 -2.88
N SER A 116 -5.80 16.41 -3.82
CA SER A 116 -5.25 16.85 -5.12
C SER A 116 -4.17 17.94 -4.98
N SER A 117 -4.06 18.61 -3.82
CA SER A 117 -2.98 19.57 -3.54
C SER A 117 -1.65 18.89 -3.18
N PHE A 118 -1.69 17.62 -2.77
CA PHE A 118 -0.52 16.88 -2.27
C PHE A 118 -0.24 15.57 -3.01
N LYS A 119 -1.26 15.02 -3.68
CA LYS A 119 -1.29 13.69 -4.27
C LYS A 119 -1.92 13.74 -5.65
N GLN A 120 -1.62 12.72 -6.43
CA GLN A 120 -2.23 12.45 -7.71
C GLN A 120 -3.13 11.23 -7.58
N PHE A 121 -4.17 11.16 -8.41
CA PHE A 121 -5.00 9.98 -8.54
C PHE A 121 -4.54 9.17 -9.75
N LEU A 122 -4.27 7.88 -9.53
CA LEU A 122 -3.80 6.98 -10.57
C LEU A 122 -4.96 6.59 -11.49
N ASN A 123 -4.81 6.90 -12.78
CA ASN A 123 -5.80 6.54 -13.79
C ASN A 123 -5.79 5.03 -14.10
N LEU A 124 -6.90 4.52 -14.66
CA LEU A 124 -7.04 3.12 -15.07
C LEU A 124 -5.96 2.65 -16.05
N ASP A 125 -5.45 3.52 -16.92
CA ASP A 125 -4.38 3.20 -17.88
C ASP A 125 -3.03 2.93 -17.20
N ARG A 126 -2.91 3.14 -15.89
CA ARG A 126 -1.73 2.85 -15.07
C ARG A 126 -1.94 1.67 -14.11
N ILE A 127 -3.04 0.95 -14.28
CA ILE A 127 -3.38 -0.25 -13.52
C ILE A 127 -3.35 -1.46 -14.46
N GLU A 128 -2.76 -2.56 -14.01
CA GLU A 128 -2.65 -3.78 -14.82
C GLU A 128 -3.14 -5.01 -14.04
N SER A 129 -4.25 -5.59 -14.50
CA SER A 129 -4.87 -6.78 -13.92
C SER A 129 -4.22 -8.09 -14.38
N GLY A 130 -4.43 -9.16 -13.61
CA GLY A 130 -3.99 -10.51 -13.96
C GLY A 130 -2.49 -10.75 -13.80
N VAL A 131 -1.79 -9.88 -13.07
CA VAL A 131 -0.36 -10.00 -12.82
C VAL A 131 -0.13 -10.67 -11.47
N ALA A 132 0.03 -11.99 -11.51
CA ALA A 132 0.37 -12.81 -10.33
C ALA A 132 1.89 -13.04 -10.15
N TYR A 133 2.62 -12.98 -11.27
CA TYR A 133 4.05 -13.29 -11.37
C TYR A 133 4.64 -12.65 -12.63
N ARG A 134 5.88 -12.14 -12.53
CA ARG A 134 6.72 -11.71 -13.65
C ARG A 134 8.18 -11.98 -13.32
N GLU A 135 8.98 -12.27 -14.34
CA GLU A 135 10.45 -12.32 -14.24
C GLU A 135 11.03 -10.90 -14.23
N ARG A 136 10.51 -10.05 -13.35
CA ARG A 136 10.91 -8.64 -13.19
C ARG A 136 10.77 -8.21 -11.74
N PRO A 137 11.53 -7.19 -11.32
CA PRO A 137 11.36 -6.60 -10.01
C PRO A 137 9.94 -6.04 -9.82
N PHE A 138 9.43 -6.27 -8.63
CA PHE A 138 8.27 -5.60 -8.06
C PHE A 138 8.75 -4.54 -7.08
N MET A 139 7.95 -3.52 -6.89
CA MET A 139 8.17 -2.49 -5.88
C MET A 139 6.95 -2.42 -5.00
N VAL A 140 7.17 -2.37 -3.69
CA VAL A 140 6.09 -2.15 -2.72
C VAL A 140 6.31 -0.82 -2.05
N TYR A 141 5.25 -0.02 -1.95
CA TYR A 141 5.29 1.30 -1.35
C TYR A 141 4.22 1.42 -0.27
N GLY A 142 4.64 1.71 0.96
CA GLY A 142 3.74 1.83 2.12
C GLY A 142 4.44 2.39 3.34
N THR A 143 3.70 2.61 4.42
CA THR A 143 4.17 3.23 5.66
C THR A 143 4.19 2.21 6.78
N PRO A 144 5.37 1.72 7.20
CA PRO A 144 5.45 0.82 8.33
C PRO A 144 5.13 1.55 9.64
N SER A 145 4.28 0.95 10.47
CA SER A 145 3.94 1.43 11.81
C SER A 145 5.14 1.43 12.74
N ALA A 146 6.12 0.55 12.51
CA ALA A 146 7.34 0.47 13.31
C ALA A 146 8.17 1.77 13.28
N LEU A 147 8.05 2.58 12.23
CA LEU A 147 8.76 3.87 12.13
C LEU A 147 8.00 5.03 12.78
N VAL A 148 6.80 4.80 13.30
CA VAL A 148 6.01 5.81 14.00
C VAL A 148 6.19 5.63 15.50
N SER A 149 6.78 6.63 16.16
CA SER A 149 7.03 6.55 17.60
C SER A 149 5.72 6.60 18.40
N GLN A 150 5.68 5.88 19.52
CA GLN A 150 4.52 5.85 20.41
C GLN A 150 4.25 7.22 21.04
N GLU A 151 5.30 8.00 21.31
CA GLU A 151 5.18 9.38 21.77
C GLU A 151 4.56 10.30 20.72
N ALA A 152 4.87 10.06 19.45
CA ALA A 152 4.26 10.75 18.31
C ALA A 152 2.75 10.43 18.24
N ILE A 153 2.39 9.15 18.33
CA ILE A 153 1.00 8.69 18.40
C ILE A 153 0.26 9.33 19.57
N ALA A 154 0.85 9.31 20.77
CA ALA A 154 0.25 9.90 21.96
C ALA A 154 0.03 11.42 21.84
N ARG A 155 0.91 12.12 21.10
CA ARG A 155 0.78 13.55 20.81
C ARG A 155 -0.08 13.86 19.58
N LYS A 156 -0.55 12.83 18.85
CA LYS A 156 -1.23 12.96 17.56
C LYS A 156 -0.41 13.72 16.51
N GLU A 157 0.91 13.71 16.68
CA GLU A 157 1.91 14.17 15.73
C GLU A 157 2.41 12.90 15.06
N LEU A 158 1.87 12.53 13.89
CA LEU A 158 2.22 11.27 13.23
C LEU A 158 3.23 11.53 12.11
N PRO A 159 4.55 11.70 12.41
CA PRO A 159 5.56 11.79 11.39
C PRO A 159 5.68 10.41 10.73
N VAL A 160 5.03 10.27 9.60
CA VAL A 160 5.04 9.03 8.83
C VAL A 160 6.20 9.05 7.84
N ILE A 161 6.94 7.94 7.77
CA ILE A 161 8.02 7.74 6.81
C ILE A 161 7.61 6.58 5.92
N PRO A 162 6.97 6.86 4.76
CA PRO A 162 6.74 5.82 3.78
C PRO A 162 8.06 5.23 3.32
N ILE A 163 8.05 3.94 3.04
CA ILE A 163 9.18 3.20 2.50
C ILE A 163 8.82 2.65 1.13
N CYS A 164 9.84 2.42 0.34
CA CYS A 164 9.77 1.66 -0.90
C CYS A 164 10.83 0.55 -0.81
N TYR A 165 10.47 -0.66 -1.22
CA TYR A 165 11.46 -1.71 -1.41
C TYR A 165 11.24 -2.42 -2.75
N ALA A 166 12.35 -2.87 -3.34
CA ALA A 166 12.35 -3.63 -4.58
C ALA A 166 12.54 -5.11 -4.25
N THR A 167 11.73 -5.98 -4.85
CA THR A 167 11.72 -7.42 -4.57
C THR A 167 11.36 -8.22 -5.81
N GLU A 168 11.41 -9.54 -5.73
CA GLU A 168 11.07 -10.47 -6.81
C GLU A 168 9.79 -11.24 -6.46
N ALA A 169 9.03 -11.62 -7.49
CA ALA A 169 7.93 -12.56 -7.29
C ALA A 169 8.47 -13.98 -7.12
N THR A 170 7.85 -14.75 -6.23
CA THR A 170 8.21 -16.15 -6.02
C THR A 170 7.12 -17.08 -6.58
N GLN A 171 7.55 -18.29 -6.96
CA GLN A 171 6.62 -19.39 -7.26
C GLN A 171 6.15 -20.11 -6.00
N GLN A 172 6.79 -19.87 -4.85
CA GLN A 172 6.34 -20.42 -3.57
C GLN A 172 4.94 -19.89 -3.24
N ARG A 173 4.00 -20.80 -2.95
CA ARG A 173 2.63 -20.45 -2.58
C ARG A 173 2.34 -20.92 -1.15
N PRO A 174 2.33 -20.00 -0.17
CA PRO A 174 1.82 -20.29 1.17
C PRO A 174 0.40 -20.88 1.12
N ALA A 175 0.03 -21.62 2.15
CA ALA A 175 -1.32 -22.13 2.31
C ALA A 175 -2.35 -20.99 2.17
N GLY A 176 -3.44 -21.25 1.42
CA GLY A 176 -4.51 -20.29 1.15
C GLY A 176 -4.21 -19.24 0.08
N THR A 177 -3.01 -19.27 -0.54
CA THR A 177 -2.69 -18.37 -1.67
C THR A 177 -2.80 -19.09 -3.01
N THR A 178 -3.23 -18.37 -4.05
CA THR A 178 -3.45 -18.88 -5.41
C THR A 178 -2.85 -17.93 -6.45
N MET A 179 -2.52 -18.43 -7.63
CA MET A 179 -2.10 -17.60 -8.78
C MET A 179 -3.25 -16.75 -9.35
N ALA A 180 -4.50 -17.11 -9.09
CA ALA A 180 -5.65 -16.36 -9.58
C ALA A 180 -5.86 -15.08 -8.77
N ASP A 181 -5.59 -15.14 -7.45
CA ASP A 181 -6.00 -14.08 -6.54
C ASP A 181 -4.83 -13.32 -5.92
N HIS A 182 -3.63 -13.93 -5.89
CA HIS A 182 -2.52 -13.43 -5.09
C HIS A 182 -1.26 -13.15 -5.90
N ILE A 183 -0.53 -12.13 -5.45
CA ILE A 183 0.88 -11.87 -5.74
C ILE A 183 1.67 -12.29 -4.51
N VAL A 184 2.70 -13.10 -4.68
CA VAL A 184 3.58 -13.50 -3.59
C VAL A 184 4.99 -13.06 -3.93
N LEU A 185 5.56 -12.23 -3.08
CA LEU A 185 6.86 -11.60 -3.26
C LEU A 185 7.82 -12.07 -2.18
N GLU A 186 9.11 -12.07 -2.50
CA GLU A 186 10.14 -12.24 -1.50
C GLU A 186 10.14 -11.08 -0.51
N TYR A 187 10.50 -11.37 0.74
CA TYR A 187 10.66 -10.32 1.73
C TYR A 187 11.87 -9.44 1.42
N PRO A 188 11.79 -8.11 1.65
CA PRO A 188 12.94 -7.23 1.51
C PRO A 188 14.16 -7.71 2.32
N GLN A 189 15.33 -7.43 1.77
CA GLN A 189 16.63 -7.81 2.29
C GLN A 189 17.42 -6.55 2.66
N LEU A 190 18.54 -6.72 3.37
CA LEU A 190 19.44 -5.58 3.63
C LEU A 190 19.88 -4.96 2.29
N GLY A 191 19.86 -3.63 2.19
CA GLY A 191 20.28 -2.93 0.97
C GLY A 191 19.18 -2.66 -0.05
N ASN A 192 17.92 -3.08 0.19
CA ASN A 192 16.83 -2.87 -0.74
C ASN A 192 15.60 -2.12 -0.18
N ILE A 193 15.78 -1.36 0.91
CA ILE A 193 14.71 -0.59 1.54
C ILE A 193 15.11 0.89 1.63
N TRP A 194 14.27 1.75 1.06
CA TRP A 194 14.50 3.19 1.00
C TRP A 194 13.32 3.94 1.59
N GLY A 195 13.60 4.97 2.38
CA GLY A 195 12.56 5.91 2.81
C GLY A 195 12.08 6.81 1.67
N ALA A 196 10.98 7.52 1.90
CA ALA A 196 10.40 8.47 0.95
C ALA A 196 11.34 9.63 0.55
N THR A 197 12.43 9.86 1.28
CA THR A 197 13.48 10.83 0.94
C THR A 197 14.61 10.23 0.08
N GLY A 198 14.60 8.92 -0.18
CA GLY A 198 15.67 8.21 -0.86
C GLY A 198 16.79 7.73 0.05
N ARG A 199 16.78 8.14 1.33
CA ARG A 199 17.70 7.61 2.33
C ARG A 199 17.47 6.11 2.49
N GLU A 200 18.51 5.32 2.31
CA GLU A 200 18.50 3.91 2.70
C GLU A 200 18.26 3.81 4.22
N LEU A 201 17.44 2.85 4.63
CA LEU A 201 17.21 2.62 6.06
C LEU A 201 18.37 1.79 6.61
N ASP A 202 18.99 2.29 7.67
CA ASP A 202 19.94 1.56 8.52
C ASP A 202 19.18 0.56 9.40
N VAL A 203 18.79 -0.56 8.77
CA VAL A 203 18.14 -1.70 9.44
C VAL A 203 19.05 -2.44 10.44
N THR A 204 20.23 -1.90 10.75
CA THR A 204 21.06 -2.35 11.89
C THR A 204 20.68 -1.64 13.19
N ARG A 205 19.89 -0.57 13.12
CA ARG A 205 19.48 0.25 14.28
C ARG A 205 17.98 0.24 14.46
N GLU A 206 17.53 0.31 15.71
CA GLU A 206 16.11 0.55 16.01
C GLU A 206 15.73 2.01 15.66
N PRO A 207 14.49 2.27 15.19
CA PRO A 207 13.41 1.29 14.97
C PRO A 207 13.48 0.55 13.62
N GLU A 208 14.40 0.94 12.73
CA GLU A 208 14.48 0.43 11.35
C GLU A 208 14.77 -1.09 11.29
N ALA A 209 15.52 -1.63 12.25
CA ALA A 209 15.76 -3.07 12.39
C ALA A 209 14.48 -3.88 12.65
N THR A 210 13.47 -3.27 13.29
CA THR A 210 12.17 -3.91 13.50
C THR A 210 11.46 -4.15 12.17
N LEU A 211 11.70 -3.33 11.14
CA LEU A 211 11.13 -3.57 9.81
C LEU A 211 11.50 -4.92 9.24
N LEU A 212 12.68 -5.49 9.56
CA LEU A 212 13.04 -6.81 9.04
C LEU A 212 12.32 -7.96 9.76
N ARG A 213 11.76 -7.68 10.94
CA ARG A 213 11.09 -8.65 11.82
C ARG A 213 9.59 -8.43 11.92
N ASP A 214 9.09 -7.28 11.48
CA ASP A 214 7.70 -6.88 11.62
C ASP A 214 7.42 -5.63 10.75
N PRO A 215 6.95 -5.81 9.51
CA PRO A 215 6.62 -4.73 8.59
C PRO A 215 5.18 -4.21 8.79
N ARG A 216 4.56 -4.43 9.96
CA ARG A 216 3.19 -3.94 10.22
C ARG A 216 3.02 -2.49 9.78
N GLY A 217 1.84 -2.17 9.26
CA GLY A 217 1.47 -0.87 8.70
C GLY A 217 1.70 -0.69 7.20
N ILE A 218 2.54 -1.53 6.57
CA ILE A 218 2.67 -1.52 5.10
C ILE A 218 1.37 -1.99 4.43
N SER A 219 0.54 -2.77 5.12
CA SER A 219 -0.76 -3.27 4.66
C SER A 219 -1.57 -2.20 3.95
N GLY A 220 -2.05 -2.54 2.75
CA GLY A 220 -2.73 -1.64 1.83
C GLY A 220 -1.80 -0.87 0.88
N GLY A 221 -0.49 -1.03 1.01
CA GLY A 221 0.50 -0.44 0.13
C GLY A 221 0.37 -0.96 -1.29
N GLY A 222 0.61 -0.09 -2.27
CA GLY A 222 0.57 -0.50 -3.67
C GLY A 222 1.73 -1.44 -4.01
N ILE A 223 1.44 -2.50 -4.76
CA ILE A 223 2.43 -3.37 -5.42
C ILE A 223 2.53 -2.95 -6.87
N TRP A 224 3.74 -2.62 -7.31
CA TRP A 224 4.02 -2.02 -8.60
C TRP A 224 5.03 -2.86 -9.38
N THR A 225 4.97 -2.79 -10.70
CA THR A 225 6.02 -3.33 -11.57
C THR A 225 6.15 -2.48 -12.83
N MET A 226 7.24 -2.62 -13.57
CA MET A 226 7.42 -1.91 -14.83
C MET A 226 6.64 -2.59 -15.95
N ARG A 227 5.88 -1.81 -16.73
CA ARG A 227 5.28 -2.25 -18.01
C ARG A 227 6.38 -2.78 -18.94
N SER A 228 6.03 -3.67 -19.88
CA SER A 228 7.00 -4.36 -20.75
C SER A 228 8.09 -3.43 -21.32
N VAL A 229 9.36 -3.91 -21.41
CA VAL A 229 10.54 -3.16 -21.89
C VAL A 229 10.50 -2.82 -23.38
N ASP A 230 9.40 -3.13 -24.07
CA ASP A 230 9.27 -2.88 -25.50
C ASP A 230 9.24 -1.37 -25.83
N SER A 231 9.16 -0.50 -24.81
CA SER A 231 9.49 0.92 -24.94
C SER A 231 11.02 1.11 -24.90
N PRO A 232 11.64 1.64 -25.98
CA PRO A 232 13.08 1.93 -25.98
C PRO A 232 13.46 3.07 -25.04
N ILE A 233 12.48 3.81 -24.51
CA ILE A 233 12.67 4.89 -23.55
C ILE A 233 12.11 4.44 -22.21
N TRP A 234 12.98 4.33 -21.22
CA TRP A 234 12.59 4.10 -19.82
C TRP A 234 12.00 5.39 -19.23
N SER A 235 10.96 5.24 -18.42
CA SER A 235 10.36 6.36 -17.67
C SER A 235 9.72 5.84 -16.37
N PRO A 236 9.75 6.61 -15.28
CA PRO A 236 9.05 6.27 -14.03
C PRO A 236 7.55 6.04 -14.22
N GLU A 237 6.96 6.70 -15.23
CA GLU A 237 5.57 6.58 -15.62
C GLU A 237 5.23 5.22 -16.24
N SER A 238 6.23 4.40 -16.57
CA SER A 238 6.03 3.01 -17.00
C SER A 238 5.72 2.06 -15.83
N ALA A 239 5.84 2.51 -14.58
CA ALA A 239 5.41 1.73 -13.43
C ALA A 239 3.88 1.64 -13.36
N VAL A 240 3.35 0.42 -13.23
CA VAL A 240 1.91 0.12 -13.15
C VAL A 240 1.57 -0.54 -11.82
N LEU A 241 0.40 -0.21 -11.29
CA LEU A 241 -0.14 -0.85 -10.08
C LEU A 241 -0.73 -2.21 -10.47
N VAL A 242 -0.28 -3.27 -9.81
CA VAL A 242 -0.66 -4.66 -10.12
C VAL A 242 -1.31 -5.39 -8.95
N GLY A 243 -1.14 -4.89 -7.73
CA GLY A 243 -1.79 -5.44 -6.56
C GLY A 243 -1.72 -4.52 -5.36
N ILE A 244 -2.29 -4.99 -4.26
CA ILE A 244 -2.30 -4.35 -2.95
C ILE A 244 -1.63 -5.32 -1.99
N GLU A 245 -0.66 -4.85 -1.21
CA GLU A 245 -0.03 -5.65 -0.16
C GLU A 245 -1.01 -5.85 0.98
N THR A 246 -1.19 -7.09 1.42
CA THR A 246 -2.23 -7.46 2.39
C THR A 246 -1.67 -8.23 3.58
N GLY A 247 -0.44 -8.71 3.51
CA GLY A 247 0.22 -9.17 4.71
C GLY A 247 1.58 -9.79 4.50
N TRP A 248 2.17 -10.13 5.63
CA TRP A 248 3.49 -10.73 5.72
C TRP A 248 3.42 -12.13 6.34
N ARG A 249 4.27 -13.03 5.83
CA ARG A 249 4.46 -14.39 6.34
C ARG A 249 5.85 -14.50 6.96
N PRO A 250 6.00 -14.30 8.29
CA PRO A 250 7.29 -14.23 8.96
C PRO A 250 8.15 -15.48 8.76
N VAL A 251 7.55 -16.66 8.93
CA VAL A 251 8.27 -17.95 8.91
C VAL A 251 8.88 -18.21 7.53
N SER A 252 8.13 -17.94 6.46
CA SER A 252 8.59 -18.15 5.09
C SER A 252 9.30 -16.93 4.50
N ARG A 253 9.32 -15.79 5.21
CA ARG A 253 9.81 -14.50 4.71
C ARG A 253 9.20 -14.15 3.35
N LEU A 254 7.87 -14.12 3.29
CA LEU A 254 7.14 -13.74 2.07
C LEU A 254 6.18 -12.59 2.35
N ILE A 255 6.02 -11.73 1.34
CA ILE A 255 4.96 -10.74 1.28
C ILE A 255 3.84 -11.30 0.41
N VAL A 256 2.61 -11.09 0.86
CA VAL A 256 1.40 -11.49 0.15
C VAL A 256 0.63 -10.22 -0.20
N GLY A 257 0.15 -10.16 -1.42
CA GLY A 257 -0.81 -9.16 -1.83
C GLY A 257 -1.92 -9.78 -2.66
N ASN A 258 -3.05 -9.09 -2.74
CA ASN A 258 -4.11 -9.43 -3.68
C ASN A 258 -3.89 -8.70 -5.01
N GLN A 259 -4.22 -9.37 -6.11
CA GLN A 259 -4.14 -8.75 -7.43
C GLN A 259 -5.14 -7.61 -7.59
N ILE A 260 -4.78 -6.61 -8.38
CA ILE A 260 -5.52 -5.34 -8.41
C ILE A 260 -6.95 -5.46 -8.94
N GLN A 261 -7.27 -6.47 -9.75
CA GLN A 261 -8.64 -6.69 -10.22
C GLN A 261 -9.64 -6.90 -9.07
N HIS A 262 -9.21 -7.43 -7.92
CA HIS A 262 -10.10 -7.61 -6.77
C HIS A 262 -10.46 -6.26 -6.15
N ALA A 263 -9.50 -5.34 -6.02
CA ALA A 263 -9.76 -3.99 -5.52
C ALA A 263 -10.67 -3.19 -6.47
N ILE A 264 -10.46 -3.34 -7.79
CA ILE A 264 -11.36 -2.74 -8.80
C ILE A 264 -12.78 -3.30 -8.65
N ALA A 265 -12.93 -4.62 -8.56
CA ALA A 265 -14.24 -5.25 -8.41
C ALA A 265 -14.96 -4.81 -7.12
N VAL A 266 -14.23 -4.58 -6.04
CA VAL A 266 -14.77 -4.05 -4.78
C VAL A 266 -15.31 -2.63 -4.93
N ALA A 267 -14.67 -1.78 -5.74
CA ALA A 267 -15.17 -0.42 -5.97
C ALA A 267 -16.56 -0.39 -6.63
N ASP A 268 -16.92 -1.42 -7.39
CA ASP A 268 -18.23 -1.54 -8.05
C ASP A 268 -19.32 -2.20 -7.17
N LYS A 269 -18.95 -2.71 -5.98
CA LYS A 269 -19.91 -3.29 -5.03
C LYS A 269 -20.74 -2.19 -4.35
N PRO A 270 -22.00 -2.48 -3.96
CA PRO A 270 -22.81 -1.56 -3.17
C PRO A 270 -22.10 -1.21 -1.85
N VAL A 271 -22.30 0.03 -1.37
CA VAL A 271 -21.77 0.52 -0.09
C VAL A 271 -22.27 -0.39 1.04
N ARG A 272 -21.38 -0.79 1.95
CA ARG A 272 -21.79 -1.47 3.18
C ARG A 272 -22.58 -0.46 4.01
N GLY A 273 -23.84 -0.78 4.35
CA GLY A 273 -24.70 0.12 5.12
C GLY A 273 -23.98 0.62 6.37
N THR A 274 -23.90 1.94 6.52
CA THR A 274 -23.35 2.62 7.70
C THR A 274 -24.16 2.19 8.92
N GLN A 275 -23.63 1.27 9.72
CA GLN A 275 -24.05 1.09 11.11
C GLN A 275 -23.13 1.93 11.99
#